data_AF-A0A3S1IDB5-F1
#
_entry.id   AF-A0A3S1IDB5-F1
#
_cell.length_a   1.000
_cell.length_b   1.000
_cell.length_c   1.000
_cell.angle_alpha   90.00
_cell.angle_beta   90.00
_cell.angle_gamma   90.00
#
_symmetry.space_group_name_H-M   'P 1'
#
loop_
_entity.id
_entity.type
_entity.pdbx_description
1 polymer ?
#
loop_
_entity_poly.entity_id
_entity_poly.type
_entity_poly.pdbx_seq_one_letter_code
_entity_poly.pdbx_strand_id
1 'polypeptide(L)'
;MIDVKSLIPRNKHDLDAVRAIEEAGYPAIAPILDELMEWTADGNWPVARPLAAFLSTIGGPIIDPILRVLRGNDPTFKYFCIVTIVQTLPVDILKALEGDLRRLADNPNRVDKAEGVDEEAEKALLRLRH
;
A
#
# COMPACT_ATOMS: atom_id res chain seq x y z
N MET A 1 26.07 11.19 5.90
CA MET A 1 25.03 10.63 5.01
C MET A 1 24.08 9.87 5.92
N ILE A 2 22.79 10.22 5.93
CA ILE A 2 21.81 9.46 6.71
C ILE A 2 21.75 8.06 6.11
N ASP A 3 21.90 7.02 6.94
CA ASP A 3 21.64 5.66 6.49
C ASP A 3 20.14 5.52 6.31
N VAL A 4 19.68 5.44 5.06
CA VAL A 4 18.23 5.35 4.77
C VAL A 4 17.59 4.15 5.47
N LYS A 5 18.34 3.07 5.73
CA LYS A 5 17.83 1.90 6.46
C LYS A 5 17.50 2.21 7.92
N SER A 6 18.08 3.26 8.50
CA SER A 6 17.72 3.68 9.86
C SER A 6 16.33 4.28 9.97
N LEU A 7 15.69 4.61 8.83
CA LEU A 7 14.32 5.14 8.76
C LEU A 7 13.26 4.04 8.82
N ILE A 8 13.63 2.77 8.63
CA ILE A 8 12.66 1.66 8.71
C ILE A 8 12.14 1.57 10.16
N PRO A 9 10.81 1.51 10.38
CA PRO A 9 10.24 1.35 11.70
C PRO A 9 10.86 0.16 12.43
N ARG A 10 11.14 0.30 13.74
CA ARG A 10 11.74 -0.78 14.54
C ARG A 10 10.70 -1.67 15.21
N ASN A 11 9.48 -1.16 15.35
CA ASN A 11 8.35 -1.87 15.93
C ASN A 11 7.03 -1.20 15.49
N LYS A 12 5.91 -1.89 15.72
CA LYS A 12 4.57 -1.45 15.30
C LYS A 12 4.08 -0.12 15.90
N HIS A 13 4.75 0.41 16.92
CA HIS A 13 4.44 1.69 17.58
C HIS A 13 5.46 2.80 17.25
N ASP A 14 6.41 2.55 16.35
CA ASP A 14 7.49 3.48 16.00
C ASP A 14 7.00 4.61 15.08
N LEU A 15 6.17 5.51 15.64
CA LEU A 15 5.63 6.66 14.94
C LEU A 15 6.69 7.75 14.68
N ASP A 16 7.82 7.71 15.39
CA ASP A 16 8.97 8.58 15.12
C ASP A 16 9.61 8.25 13.77
N ALA A 17 9.76 6.96 13.46
CA ALA A 17 10.23 6.52 12.14
C ALA A 17 9.31 7.02 11.01
N VAL A 18 7.99 6.96 11.21
CA VAL A 18 7.02 7.46 10.21
C VAL A 18 7.21 8.95 9.94
N ARG A 19 7.38 9.77 10.99
CA ARG A 19 7.69 11.20 10.84
C ARG A 19 9.00 11.43 10.09
N ALA A 20 10.05 10.68 10.42
CA ALA A 20 11.34 10.79 9.75
C ALA A 20 11.29 10.38 8.27
N ILE A 21 10.45 9.39 7.93
CA ILE A 21 10.18 8.97 6.54
C ILE A 21 9.48 10.10 5.78
N GLU A 22 8.45 10.71 6.36
CA GLU A 22 7.71 11.84 5.77
C GLU A 22 8.63 13.03 5.51
N GLU A 23 9.50 13.37 6.47
CA GLU A 23 10.50 14.45 6.34
C GLU A 23 11.56 14.15 5.27
N ALA A 24 12.01 12.90 5.17
CA ALA A 24 12.96 12.49 4.15
C ALA A 24 12.35 12.55 2.74
N GLY A 25 11.09 12.13 2.61
CA GLY A 25 10.35 12.21 1.36
C GLY A 25 10.86 11.28 0.26
N TYR A 26 10.18 11.33 -0.89
CA TYR A 26 10.65 10.72 -2.13
C TYR A 26 11.47 11.76 -2.92
N PRO A 27 12.64 11.42 -3.51
CA PRO A 27 13.17 10.06 -3.74
C PRO A 27 14.10 9.52 -2.65
N ALA A 28 14.29 10.20 -1.52
CA ALA A 28 15.25 9.77 -0.50
C ALA A 28 14.96 8.37 0.05
N ILE A 29 13.68 8.03 0.23
CA ILE A 29 13.23 6.72 0.72
C ILE A 29 13.11 5.63 -0.36
N ALA A 30 13.37 5.95 -1.64
CA ALA A 30 13.24 4.99 -2.74
C ALA A 30 13.98 3.66 -2.51
N PRO A 31 15.20 3.62 -1.91
CA PRO A 31 15.93 2.37 -1.68
C PRO A 31 15.30 1.42 -0.65
N ILE A 32 14.32 1.88 0.13
CA ILE A 32 13.66 1.09 1.18
C ILE A 32 12.14 1.00 0.96
N LEU A 33 11.66 1.39 -0.23
CA LEU A 33 10.22 1.54 -0.48
C LEU A 33 9.45 0.22 -0.31
N ASP A 34 10.05 -0.90 -0.72
CA ASP A 34 9.43 -2.21 -0.54
C ASP A 34 9.37 -2.62 0.94
N GLU A 35 10.44 -2.38 1.71
CA GLU A 35 10.43 -2.62 3.15
C GLU A 35 9.38 -1.75 3.87
N LEU A 36 9.19 -0.50 3.43
CA LEU A 36 8.13 0.37 3.97
C LEU A 36 6.72 -0.14 3.65
N MET A 37 6.52 -0.76 2.48
CA MET A 37 5.24 -1.39 2.16
C MET A 37 4.92 -2.51 3.15
N GLU A 38 5.90 -3.34 3.55
CA GLU A 38 5.69 -4.43 4.51
C GLU A 38 5.17 -3.94 5.87
N TRP A 39 5.53 -2.72 6.30
CA TRP A 39 5.01 -2.10 7.51
C TRP A 39 3.54 -1.65 7.43
N THR A 40 2.91 -1.80 6.25
CA THR A 40 1.48 -1.58 6.04
C THR A 40 0.67 -2.87 5.92
N ALA A 41 1.33 -4.04 6.06
CA ALA A 41 0.69 -5.35 5.90
C ALA A 41 -0.38 -5.67 6.94
N ASP A 42 -0.30 -5.07 8.12
CA ASP A 42 -1.32 -5.16 9.17
C ASP A 42 -1.78 -3.77 9.57
N GLY A 43 -2.97 -3.36 9.11
CA GLY A 43 -3.56 -2.07 9.41
C GLY A 43 -3.96 -1.87 10.88
N ASN A 44 -3.81 -2.90 11.73
CA ASN A 44 -3.93 -2.77 13.18
C ASN A 44 -2.66 -2.23 13.83
N TRP A 45 -1.52 -2.25 13.13
CA TRP A 45 -0.30 -1.64 13.64
C TRP A 45 -0.45 -0.11 13.63
N PRO A 46 -0.16 0.57 14.75
CA PRO A 46 -0.25 2.03 14.80
C PRO A 46 0.55 2.78 13.73
N VAL A 47 1.66 2.22 13.27
CA VAL A 47 2.46 2.79 12.17
C VAL A 47 1.85 2.61 10.77
N ALA A 48 0.99 1.61 10.56
CA ALA A 48 0.59 1.19 9.21
C ALA A 48 -0.24 2.27 8.49
N ARG A 49 -1.26 2.82 9.15
CA ARG A 49 -2.13 3.85 8.55
C ARG A 49 -1.43 5.18 8.24
N PRO A 50 -0.66 5.80 9.15
CA PRO A 50 0.06 7.03 8.81
C PRO A 50 1.11 6.79 7.72
N LEU A 51 1.82 5.65 7.76
CA LEU A 51 2.76 5.30 6.69
C LEU A 51 2.05 5.11 5.35
N ALA A 52 0.94 4.38 5.30
CA ALA A 52 0.13 4.21 4.09
C ALA A 52 -0.37 5.55 3.52
N ALA A 53 -0.77 6.49 4.39
CA ALA A 53 -1.18 7.82 3.99
C ALA A 53 -0.05 8.62 3.34
N PHE A 54 1.19 8.50 3.84
CA PHE A 54 2.35 9.09 3.19
C PHE A 54 2.67 8.39 1.85
N LEU A 55 2.67 7.05 1.83
CA LEU A 55 3.00 6.27 0.63
C LEU A 55 2.05 6.57 -0.54
N SER A 56 0.77 6.84 -0.28
CA SER A 56 -0.19 7.20 -1.34
C SER A 56 0.09 8.55 -2.01
N THR A 57 0.95 9.40 -1.41
CA THR A 57 1.36 10.70 -1.97
C THR A 57 2.53 10.62 -2.95
N ILE A 58 3.23 9.48 -3.01
CA ILE A 58 4.47 9.30 -3.81
C ILE A 58 4.21 9.43 -5.32
N GLY A 59 2.99 9.15 -5.77
CA GLY A 59 2.62 9.15 -7.19
C GLY A 59 3.14 7.91 -7.91
N GLY A 60 3.52 8.04 -9.19
CA GLY A 60 3.89 6.92 -10.06
C GLY A 60 4.82 5.83 -9.47
N PRO A 61 5.88 6.17 -8.71
CA PRO A 61 6.78 5.17 -8.13
C PRO A 61 6.14 4.16 -7.17
N ILE A 62 4.95 4.44 -6.61
CA ILE A 62 4.25 3.50 -5.71
C ILE A 62 3.53 2.37 -6.46
N ILE A 63 3.36 2.50 -7.78
CA ILE A 63 2.60 1.54 -8.60
C ILE A 63 3.22 0.14 -8.51
N ASP A 64 4.52 0.00 -8.79
CA ASP A 64 5.19 -1.30 -8.80
C ASP A 64 5.19 -1.99 -7.43
N PRO A 65 5.48 -1.30 -6.31
CA PRO A 65 5.31 -1.86 -4.97
C PRO A 65 3.87 -2.34 -4.68
N ILE A 66 2.84 -1.57 -5.06
CA ILE A 66 1.44 -2.00 -4.88
C ILE A 66 1.15 -3.24 -5.72
N LEU A 67 1.57 -3.26 -6.99
CA LEU A 67 1.35 -4.42 -7.86
C LEU A 67 2.00 -5.69 -7.30
N ARG A 68 3.18 -5.58 -6.68
CA ARG A 68 3.81 -6.72 -5.97
C ARG A 68 2.92 -7.26 -4.85
N VAL A 69 2.33 -6.37 -4.05
CA VAL A 69 1.38 -6.77 -2.98
C VAL A 69 0.11 -7.41 -3.56
N LEU A 70 -0.54 -6.76 -4.54
CA LEU A 70 -1.78 -7.25 -5.15
C LEU A 70 -1.61 -8.61 -5.87
N ARG A 71 -0.41 -8.90 -6.38
CA ARG A 71 -0.06 -10.18 -7.03
C ARG A 71 0.53 -11.21 -6.05
N GLY A 72 0.77 -10.83 -4.81
CA GLY A 72 1.29 -11.70 -3.77
C GLY A 72 0.29 -12.75 -3.29
N ASN A 73 0.67 -13.50 -2.26
CA ASN A 73 -0.14 -14.58 -1.69
C ASN A 73 -0.69 -14.27 -0.29
N ASP A 74 -0.42 -13.08 0.25
CA ASP A 74 -0.92 -12.65 1.56
C ASP A 74 -2.26 -11.89 1.39
N PRO A 75 -3.41 -12.51 1.73
CA PRO A 75 -4.72 -11.88 1.54
C PRO A 75 -4.91 -10.68 2.48
N THR A 76 -4.42 -10.74 3.71
CA THR A 76 -4.53 -9.66 4.70
C THR A 76 -3.74 -8.45 4.25
N PHE A 77 -2.52 -8.65 3.73
CA PHE A 77 -1.73 -7.55 3.16
C PHE A 77 -2.42 -6.94 1.93
N LYS A 78 -2.97 -7.75 1.02
CA LYS A 78 -3.77 -7.21 -0.11
C LYS A 78 -4.93 -6.36 0.38
N TYR A 79 -5.70 -6.88 1.33
CA TYR A 79 -6.84 -6.18 1.92
C TYR A 79 -6.40 -4.82 2.47
N PHE A 80 -5.38 -4.80 3.34
CA PHE A 80 -4.90 -3.55 3.93
C PHE A 80 -4.30 -2.59 2.91
N CYS A 81 -3.57 -3.10 1.92
CA CYS A 81 -3.04 -2.30 0.82
C CYS A 81 -4.17 -1.61 0.05
N ILE A 82 -5.26 -2.32 -0.25
CA ILE A 82 -6.40 -1.73 -0.95
C ILE A 82 -7.07 -0.64 -0.11
N VAL A 83 -7.44 -0.95 1.14
CA VAL A 83 -8.25 -0.04 1.97
C VAL A 83 -7.46 1.16 2.50
N THR A 84 -6.14 1.06 2.67
CA THR A 84 -5.33 2.16 3.22
C THR A 84 -4.57 2.95 2.15
N ILE A 85 -4.13 2.31 1.06
CA ILE A 85 -3.33 2.95 0.01
C ILE A 85 -4.17 3.13 -1.25
N VAL A 86 -4.64 2.05 -1.87
CA VAL A 86 -5.28 2.11 -3.21
C VAL A 86 -6.52 3.01 -3.22
N GLN A 87 -7.35 2.95 -2.17
CA GLN A 87 -8.55 3.79 -2.04
C GLN A 87 -8.25 5.30 -1.87
N THR A 88 -7.02 5.67 -1.52
CA THR A 88 -6.61 7.08 -1.34
C THR A 88 -5.81 7.63 -2.51
N LEU A 89 -5.36 6.77 -3.44
CA LEU A 89 -4.58 7.19 -4.61
C LEU A 89 -5.35 8.16 -5.51
N PRO A 90 -4.66 9.13 -6.15
CA PRO A 90 -5.19 9.87 -7.29
C PRO A 90 -5.66 8.94 -8.43
N VAL A 91 -6.69 9.36 -9.17
CA VAL A 91 -7.36 8.54 -10.20
C VAL A 91 -6.40 8.12 -11.32
N ASP A 92 -5.48 8.99 -11.71
CA ASP A 92 -4.46 8.73 -12.72
C ASP A 92 -3.50 7.61 -12.30
N ILE A 93 -3.12 7.57 -11.02
CA ILE A 93 -2.28 6.50 -10.46
C ILE A 93 -3.09 5.22 -10.28
N LEU A 94 -4.31 5.32 -9.74
CA LEU A 94 -5.22 4.19 -9.55
C LEU A 94 -5.48 3.45 -10.87
N LYS A 95 -5.61 4.17 -11.98
CA LYS A 95 -5.86 3.59 -13.31
C LYS A 95 -4.77 2.60 -13.73
N ALA A 96 -3.53 2.80 -13.31
CA ALA A 96 -2.44 1.85 -13.59
C ALA A 96 -2.63 0.50 -12.89
N LEU A 97 -3.46 0.43 -11.84
CA LEU A 97 -3.76 -0.77 -11.06
C LEU A 97 -5.02 -1.49 -11.54
N GLU A 98 -5.74 -0.93 -12.51
CA GLU A 98 -7.08 -1.40 -12.90
C GLU A 98 -7.11 -2.89 -13.25
N GLY A 99 -6.12 -3.39 -14.00
CA GLY A 99 -6.07 -4.79 -14.42
C GLY A 99 -5.98 -5.77 -13.25
N ASP A 100 -5.11 -5.50 -12.28
CA ASP A 100 -4.92 -6.35 -11.10
C ASP A 100 -6.10 -6.25 -10.13
N LEU A 101 -6.68 -5.05 -9.98
CA LEU A 101 -7.90 -4.86 -9.21
C LEU A 101 -9.08 -5.61 -9.84
N ARG A 102 -9.23 -5.56 -11.17
CA ARG A 102 -10.27 -6.31 -11.90
C ARG A 102 -10.10 -7.81 -11.71
N ARG A 103 -8.86 -8.32 -11.78
CA ARG A 103 -8.56 -9.73 -11.50
C ARG A 103 -8.99 -10.12 -10.08
N LEU A 104 -8.68 -9.30 -9.08
CA LEU A 104 -9.02 -9.55 -7.68
C LEU A 104 -10.54 -9.52 -7.45
N ALA A 105 -11.26 -8.59 -8.05
CA ALA A 105 -12.71 -8.48 -7.94
C ALA A 105 -13.44 -9.63 -8.66
N ASP A 106 -13.05 -9.93 -9.91
CA ASP A 106 -13.78 -10.88 -10.75
C ASP A 106 -13.40 -12.34 -10.48
N ASN A 107 -12.13 -12.58 -10.11
CA ASN A 107 -11.57 -13.92 -9.93
C ASN A 107 -10.68 -14.01 -8.67
N PRO A 108 -11.23 -13.74 -7.47
CA PRO A 108 -10.48 -13.93 -6.22
C PRO A 108 -10.22 -15.42 -6.00
N ASN A 109 -9.05 -15.74 -5.45
CA ASN A 109 -8.84 -17.07 -4.88
C ASN A 109 -9.66 -17.21 -3.57
N ARG A 110 -9.73 -18.43 -3.03
CA ARG A 110 -10.53 -18.71 -1.83
C ARG A 110 -10.13 -17.89 -0.61
N VAL A 111 -8.83 -17.62 -0.41
CA VAL A 111 -8.35 -16.89 0.77
C VAL A 111 -8.51 -15.38 0.61
N ASP A 112 -8.28 -14.86 -0.59
CA ASP A 112 -8.55 -13.47 -0.96
C ASP A 112 -10.04 -13.15 -0.73
N LYS A 113 -10.94 -14.04 -1.16
CA LYS A 113 -12.39 -13.90 -0.95
C LYS A 113 -12.80 -13.99 0.52
N ALA A 114 -12.18 -14.89 1.29
CA ALA A 114 -12.47 -15.02 2.72
C ALA A 114 -12.08 -13.76 3.51
N GLU A 115 -11.05 -13.04 3.05
CA GLU A 115 -10.58 -11.78 3.63
C GLU A 115 -11.33 -10.55 3.07
N GLY A 116 -12.19 -10.72 2.06
CA GLY A 116 -12.95 -9.62 1.43
C GLY A 116 -12.14 -8.76 0.45
N VAL A 117 -11.04 -9.29 -0.10
CA VAL A 117 -10.17 -8.56 -1.05
C VAL A 117 -10.93 -8.22 -2.34
N ASP A 118 -11.84 -9.08 -2.79
CA ASP A 118 -12.69 -8.86 -3.97
C ASP A 118 -13.61 -7.66 -3.79
N GLU A 119 -14.27 -7.56 -2.63
CA GLU A 119 -15.16 -6.45 -2.30
C GLU A 119 -14.43 -5.11 -2.28
N GLU A 120 -13.23 -5.06 -1.69
CA GLU A 120 -12.43 -3.84 -1.63
C GLU A 120 -11.85 -3.46 -2.99
N ALA A 121 -11.48 -4.45 -3.81
CA ALA A 121 -11.05 -4.22 -5.19
C ALA A 121 -12.18 -3.65 -6.05
N GLU A 122 -13.42 -4.15 -5.89
CA GLU A 122 -14.60 -3.61 -6.57
C GLU A 122 -14.84 -2.14 -6.16
N LYS A 123 -14.81 -1.83 -4.86
CA LYS A 123 -14.92 -0.46 -4.36
C LYS A 123 -13.87 0.47 -4.95
N ALA A 124 -12.62 0.02 -5.06
CA ALA A 124 -11.56 0.80 -5.71
C ALA A 124 -11.88 1.06 -7.19
N LEU A 125 -12.36 0.05 -7.94
CA LEU A 125 -12.71 0.19 -9.36
C LEU A 125 -13.89 1.14 -9.61
N LEU A 126 -14.82 1.29 -8.66
CA LEU A 126 -15.91 2.27 -8.77
C LEU A 126 -15.39 3.71 -8.86
N ARG A 127 -14.22 4.00 -8.26
CA ARG A 127 -13.59 5.33 -8.34
C ARG A 127 -13.11 5.69 -9.75
N LEU A 128 -12.93 4.71 -10.65
CA LEU A 128 -12.53 4.94 -12.04
C LEU A 128 -13.72 5.22 -12.97
N ARG A 129 -14.96 5.14 -12.47
CA ARG A 129 -16.20 5.34 -13.25
C ARG A 129 -16.75 6.77 -13.18
N HIS A 130 -16.11 7.63 -12.40
CA HIS A 130 -16.49 9.02 -12.15
C HIS A 130 -15.35 9.96 -12.56
#